data_AF-M0PRP3-F1
#
_entry.id   AF-M0PRP3-F1
#
_cell.length_a   1.000
_cell.length_b   1.000
_cell.length_c   1.000
_cell.angle_alpha   90.00
_cell.angle_beta   90.00
_cell.angle_gamma   90.00
#
_symmetry.space_group_name_H-M   'P 1'
#
loop_
_entity.id
_entity.type
_entity.pdbx_description
1 polymer ?
#
loop_
_entity_poly.entity_id
_entity_poly.type
_entity_poly.pdbx_seq_one_letter_code
_entity_poly.pdbx_strand_id
1 'polypeptide(L)'
;MTAFLSLAVTDAIIPAVELSPGYMEYSNLGGLTGFGLIFAVVLSLTVIGPVEEFFFRGVIQGRLQVALGPRSAIGVASMIFALFHVYPVALLSPPGIVIAHMVVYYTFMGMIFGWVYRRTNTLIGPAFVHGTFNAVIFSLPFWN
;
A
#
# COMPACT_ATOMS: atom_id res chain seq x y z
N MET A 1 -6.14 15.88 7.13
CA MET A 1 -6.00 14.58 7.84
C MET A 1 -6.76 13.45 7.13
N THR A 2 -7.82 13.74 6.37
CA THR A 2 -8.67 12.77 5.67
C THR A 2 -8.12 12.24 4.34
N ALA A 3 -7.43 13.06 3.55
CA ALA A 3 -6.89 12.63 2.24
C ALA A 3 -5.78 11.58 2.36
N PHE A 4 -4.91 11.69 3.36
CA PHE A 4 -3.81 10.76 3.61
C PHE A 4 -4.32 9.37 4.03
N LEU A 5 -5.41 9.34 4.81
CA LEU A 5 -6.11 8.11 5.17
C LEU A 5 -6.80 7.49 3.95
N SER A 6 -7.40 8.29 3.06
CA SER A 6 -7.99 7.76 1.82
C SER A 6 -6.94 7.14 0.89
N LEU A 7 -5.72 7.70 0.83
CA LEU A 7 -4.64 7.22 -0.03
C LEU A 7 -3.94 5.97 0.51
N ALA A 8 -3.92 5.77 1.82
CA ALA A 8 -3.36 4.56 2.42
C ALA A 8 -4.29 3.33 2.31
N VAL A 9 -5.57 3.55 1.96
CA VAL A 9 -6.64 2.55 2.06
C VAL A 9 -6.99 1.90 0.71
N THR A 10 -6.50 2.46 -0.39
CA THR A 10 -7.03 2.21 -1.74
C THR A 10 -6.74 0.84 -2.33
N ASP A 11 -5.90 0.05 -1.68
CA ASP A 11 -5.42 -1.20 -2.27
C ASP A 11 -6.22 -2.43 -1.80
N ALA A 12 -7.18 -2.20 -0.88
CA ALA A 12 -8.14 -3.19 -0.40
C ALA A 12 -9.56 -2.98 -0.95
N ILE A 13 -9.76 -2.12 -1.95
CA ILE A 13 -11.10 -1.61 -2.32
C ILE A 13 -12.08 -2.74 -2.62
N ILE A 14 -11.76 -3.72 -3.49
CA ILE A 14 -12.76 -4.73 -3.87
C ILE A 14 -13.07 -5.71 -2.74
N PRO A 15 -12.07 -6.35 -2.09
CA PRO A 15 -12.36 -7.23 -0.96
C PRO A 15 -12.98 -6.49 0.22
N ALA A 16 -12.57 -5.24 0.51
CA ALA A 16 -13.11 -4.50 1.65
C ALA A 16 -14.49 -3.88 1.39
N VAL A 17 -14.83 -3.51 0.14
CA VAL A 17 -16.20 -3.14 -0.23
C VAL A 17 -17.15 -4.34 -0.14
N GLU A 18 -16.70 -5.53 -0.56
CA GLU A 18 -17.51 -6.76 -0.50
C GLU A 18 -17.59 -7.37 0.92
N LEU A 19 -16.50 -7.30 1.71
CA LEU A 19 -16.41 -7.91 3.05
C LEU A 19 -16.77 -6.96 4.20
N SER A 20 -16.84 -5.65 3.97
CA SER A 20 -17.11 -4.64 5.01
C SER A 20 -18.15 -3.62 4.57
N PRO A 21 -19.42 -3.79 4.98
CA PRO A 21 -20.39 -2.70 4.95
C PRO A 21 -19.80 -1.45 5.62
N GLY A 22 -19.76 -0.31 4.93
CA GLY A 22 -19.20 0.95 5.43
C GLY A 22 -17.74 1.24 5.03
N TYR A 23 -17.05 0.41 4.27
CA TYR A 23 -15.67 0.70 3.82
C TYR A 23 -15.53 2.06 3.09
N MET A 24 -16.52 2.45 2.29
CA MET A 24 -16.57 3.76 1.62
C MET A 24 -16.69 4.95 2.62
N GLU A 25 -17.27 4.72 3.79
CA GLU A 25 -17.41 5.69 4.88
C GLU A 25 -16.07 5.88 5.63
N TYR A 26 -15.35 4.78 5.90
CA TYR A 26 -14.05 4.78 6.56
C TYR A 26 -12.89 5.27 5.67
N SER A 27 -12.94 4.92 4.38
CA SER A 27 -11.93 5.32 3.39
C SER A 27 -12.15 6.74 2.85
N ASN A 28 -13.34 7.30 3.08
CA ASN A 28 -13.79 8.59 2.52
C ASN A 28 -13.68 8.66 0.98
N LEU A 29 -13.62 7.51 0.30
CA LEU A 29 -13.55 7.40 -1.16
C LEU A 29 -14.84 7.88 -1.82
N GLY A 30 -15.98 7.80 -1.11
CA GLY A 30 -17.27 8.29 -1.59
C GLY A 30 -17.33 9.81 -1.78
N GLY A 31 -16.37 10.56 -1.22
CA GLY A 31 -16.24 12.01 -1.41
C GLY A 31 -15.30 12.43 -2.56
N LEU A 32 -14.57 11.49 -3.16
CA LEU A 32 -13.65 11.79 -4.27
C LEU A 32 -14.39 11.79 -5.60
N THR A 33 -14.43 12.96 -6.24
CA THR A 33 -14.90 13.11 -7.62
C THR A 33 -13.85 12.56 -8.61
N GLY A 34 -14.22 12.40 -9.89
CA GLY A 34 -13.28 11.90 -10.91
C GLY A 34 -11.95 12.66 -11.00
N PHE A 35 -11.96 13.99 -10.75
CA PHE A 35 -10.73 14.78 -10.66
C PHE A 35 -9.87 14.43 -9.44
N GLY A 36 -10.50 14.19 -8.28
CA GLY A 36 -9.81 13.77 -7.05
C GLY A 36 -9.13 12.40 -7.21
N LEU A 37 -9.77 11.47 -7.92
CA LEU A 37 -9.19 10.15 -8.22
C LEU A 37 -7.98 10.26 -9.16
N ILE A 38 -8.07 11.05 -10.24
CA ILE A 38 -6.94 11.27 -11.16
C ILE A 38 -5.77 11.93 -10.42
N PHE A 39 -6.05 12.93 -9.58
CA PHE A 39 -5.02 13.58 -8.77
C PHE A 39 -4.36 12.59 -7.80
N ALA A 40 -5.14 11.72 -7.15
CA ALA A 40 -4.61 10.68 -6.27
C ALA A 40 -3.73 9.67 -7.02
N VAL A 41 -4.11 9.26 -8.22
CA VAL A 41 -3.29 8.40 -9.10
C VAL A 41 -1.95 9.07 -9.41
N VAL A 42 -1.96 10.32 -9.87
CA VAL A 42 -0.74 11.06 -10.21
C VAL A 42 0.15 11.25 -8.98
N LEU A 43 -0.43 11.63 -7.84
CA LEU A 43 0.31 11.82 -6.59
C LEU A 43 0.90 10.50 -6.07
N SER A 44 0.16 9.39 -6.20
CA SER A 44 0.62 8.05 -5.82
C SER A 44 1.81 7.61 -6.65
N LEU A 45 1.74 7.80 -7.98
CA LEU A 45 2.82 7.45 -8.90
C LEU A 45 4.08 8.31 -8.72
N THR A 46 3.91 9.62 -8.48
CA THR A 46 5.03 10.59 -8.55
C THR A 46 5.67 10.89 -7.20
N VAL A 47 4.92 10.77 -6.10
CA VAL A 47 5.39 11.18 -4.78
C VAL A 47 5.27 10.05 -3.77
N ILE A 48 4.06 9.52 -3.55
CA ILE A 48 3.83 8.59 -2.43
C ILE A 48 4.58 7.28 -2.65
N GLY A 49 4.39 6.62 -3.80
CA GLY A 49 5.10 5.38 -4.13
C GLY A 49 6.62 5.54 -4.03
N PRO A 50 7.25 6.52 -4.70
CA PRO A 50 8.68 6.77 -4.57
C PRO A 50 9.17 7.02 -3.14
N VAL A 51 8.43 7.81 -2.34
CA VAL A 51 8.80 8.11 -0.94
C VAL A 51 8.66 6.87 -0.06
N GLU A 52 7.58 6.10 -0.22
CA GLU A 52 7.38 4.85 0.50
C GLU A 52 8.46 3.83 0.15
N GLU A 53 8.75 3.63 -1.13
CA GLU A 53 9.82 2.72 -1.54
C GLU A 53 11.18 3.17 -1.02
N PHE A 54 11.48 4.48 -1.03
CA PHE A 54 12.69 4.99 -0.39
C PHE A 54 12.75 4.61 1.10
N PHE A 55 11.67 4.83 1.83
CA PHE A 55 11.63 4.57 3.27
C PHE A 55 11.69 3.08 3.60
N PHE A 56 10.80 2.26 3.03
CA PHE A 56 10.72 0.85 3.37
C PHE A 56 11.86 0.03 2.76
N ARG A 57 12.31 0.35 1.54
CA ARG A 57 13.29 -0.49 0.81
C ARG A 57 14.69 0.08 0.95
N GLY A 58 14.83 1.38 0.72
CA GLY A 58 16.10 2.08 0.90
C GLY A 58 16.57 2.10 2.35
N VAL A 59 15.70 2.53 3.27
CA VAL A 59 16.08 2.69 4.69
C VAL A 59 15.86 1.41 5.49
N ILE A 60 14.63 0.92 5.60
CA ILE A 60 14.30 -0.20 6.52
C ILE A 60 14.90 -1.52 6.01
N GLN A 61 14.52 -1.98 4.82
CA GLN A 61 15.03 -3.24 4.26
C GLN A 61 16.54 -3.19 4.04
N GLY A 62 17.08 -2.07 3.53
CA GLY A 62 18.52 -1.88 3.35
C GLY A 62 19.32 -2.06 4.63
N ARG A 63 18.86 -1.47 5.74
CA ARG A 63 19.50 -1.65 7.07
C ARG A 63 19.32 -3.06 7.61
N LEU A 64 18.11 -3.61 7.52
CA LEU A 64 17.83 -4.98 7.97
C LEU A 64 18.63 -6.02 7.20
N GLN A 65 18.95 -5.77 5.93
CA GLN A 65 19.75 -6.67 5.10
C GLN A 65 21.18 -6.81 5.62
N VAL A 66 21.75 -5.73 6.16
CA VAL A 66 23.08 -5.76 6.80
C VAL A 66 23.05 -6.59 8.08
N ALA A 67 21.98 -6.48 8.88
CA ALA A 67 21.89 -7.12 10.19
C ALA A 67 21.39 -8.58 10.16
N LEU A 68 20.42 -8.90 9.29
CA LEU A 68 19.65 -10.16 9.32
C LEU A 68 19.79 -10.97 8.03
N GLY A 69 20.49 -10.44 7.02
CA GLY A 69 20.57 -11.02 5.70
C GLY A 69 19.31 -10.74 4.84
N PRO A 70 19.39 -11.01 3.53
CA PRO A 70 18.42 -10.53 2.56
C PRO A 70 17.01 -11.10 2.71
N ARG A 71 16.88 -12.40 3.02
CA ARG A 71 15.57 -13.05 3.11
C ARG A 71 14.78 -12.54 4.31
N SER A 72 15.43 -12.50 5.47
CA SER A 72 14.85 -11.97 6.72
C SER A 72 14.52 -10.49 6.60
N ALA A 73 15.39 -9.70 5.96
CA ALA A 73 15.14 -8.28 5.73
C ALA A 73 13.88 -8.02 4.90
N ILE A 74 13.67 -8.78 3.81
CA ILE A 74 12.43 -8.68 3.02
C ILE A 74 11.22 -9.00 3.90
N GLY A 75 11.24 -10.13 4.63
CA GLY A 75 10.10 -10.54 5.46
C GLY A 75 9.75 -9.50 6.54
N VAL A 76 10.74 -9.01 7.28
CA VAL A 76 10.53 -8.04 8.37
C VAL A 76 10.10 -6.68 7.81
N ALA A 77 10.76 -6.18 6.76
CA ALA A 77 10.36 -4.91 6.13
C ALA A 77 8.93 -4.98 5.56
N SER A 78 8.52 -6.13 5.02
CA SER A 78 7.16 -6.35 4.51
C SER A 78 6.11 -6.32 5.61
N MET A 79 6.41 -6.90 6.78
CA MET A 79 5.52 -6.84 7.94
C MET A 79 5.41 -5.40 8.48
N ILE A 80 6.52 -4.66 8.55
CA ILE A 80 6.50 -3.24 8.95
C ILE A 80 5.67 -2.41 7.97
N PHE A 81 5.83 -2.64 6.66
CA PHE A 81 5.01 -2.02 5.62
C PHE A 81 3.52 -2.32 5.84
N ALA A 82 3.16 -3.57 6.11
CA ALA A 82 1.77 -3.95 6.39
C ALA A 82 1.21 -3.25 7.64
N LEU A 83 1.96 -3.23 8.73
CA LEU A 83 1.53 -2.56 9.97
C LEU A 83 1.35 -1.05 9.78
N PHE A 84 2.21 -0.41 8.98
CA PHE A 84 2.10 1.02 8.65
C PHE A 84 0.76 1.34 7.95
N HIS A 85 0.31 0.46 7.05
CA HIS A 85 -0.95 0.64 6.32
C HIS A 85 -2.19 0.22 7.13
N VAL A 86 -2.05 -0.80 7.97
CA VAL A 86 -3.15 -1.31 8.80
C VAL A 86 -3.45 -0.38 9.98
N TYR A 87 -2.43 0.24 10.58
CA TYR A 87 -2.57 1.05 11.80
C TYR A 87 -3.65 2.14 11.69
N PRO A 88 -3.67 3.00 10.66
CA PRO A 88 -4.66 4.07 10.58
C PRO A 88 -6.09 3.55 10.42
N VAL A 89 -6.28 2.40 9.75
CA VAL A 89 -7.59 1.77 9.58
C VAL A 89 -8.03 1.06 10.87
N ALA A 90 -7.10 0.43 11.58
CA ALA A 90 -7.39 -0.21 12.86
C ALA A 90 -7.95 0.77 13.90
N LEU A 91 -7.55 2.05 13.86
CA LEU A 91 -8.11 3.11 14.72
C LEU A 91 -9.60 3.36 14.49
N LEU A 92 -10.13 2.97 13.33
CA LEU A 92 -11.56 3.07 12.99
C LEU A 92 -12.38 1.86 13.48
N SER A 93 -11.74 0.93 14.18
CA SER A 93 -12.37 -0.28 14.74
C SER A 93 -13.15 -1.14 13.72
N PRO A 94 -12.58 -1.47 12.55
CA PRO A 94 -13.25 -2.33 11.58
C PRO A 94 -13.36 -3.78 12.10
N PRO A 95 -14.18 -4.63 11.46
CA PRO A 95 -14.22 -6.05 11.75
C PRO A 95 -12.84 -6.71 11.66
N GLY A 96 -12.54 -7.65 12.56
CA GLY A 96 -11.22 -8.31 12.60
C GLY A 96 -10.82 -9.01 11.29
N ILE A 97 -11.80 -9.48 10.50
CA ILE A 97 -11.56 -10.07 9.19
C ILE A 97 -10.95 -9.07 8.19
N VAL A 98 -11.33 -7.78 8.28
CA VAL A 98 -10.77 -6.71 7.43
C VAL A 98 -9.31 -6.49 7.80
N ILE A 99 -8.99 -6.42 9.09
CA ILE A 99 -7.61 -6.29 9.57
C ILE A 99 -6.76 -7.47 9.11
N ALA A 100 -7.25 -8.70 9.29
CA ALA A 100 -6.54 -9.91 8.86
C ALA A 100 -6.27 -9.90 7.35
N HIS A 101 -7.27 -9.53 6.55
CA HIS A 101 -7.12 -9.40 5.10
C HIS A 101 -6.06 -8.35 4.73
N MET A 102 -6.14 -7.15 5.31
CA MET A 102 -5.18 -6.07 5.04
C MET A 102 -3.75 -6.47 5.42
N VAL A 103 -3.55 -7.10 6.59
CA VAL A 103 -2.23 -7.57 7.01
C VAL A 103 -1.65 -8.54 5.98
N VAL A 104 -2.43 -9.52 5.52
CA VAL A 104 -1.99 -10.49 4.50
C VAL A 104 -1.69 -9.79 3.19
N TYR A 105 -2.59 -8.93 2.73
CA TYR A 105 -2.47 -8.19 1.49
C TYR A 105 -1.19 -7.34 1.44
N TYR A 106 -1.02 -6.43 2.40
CA TYR A 106 0.14 -5.53 2.40
C TYR A 106 1.44 -6.27 2.71
N THR A 107 1.41 -7.36 3.48
CA THR A 107 2.60 -8.19 3.67
C THR A 107 3.04 -8.79 2.33
N PHE A 108 2.10 -9.31 1.54
CA PHE A 108 2.40 -9.91 0.24
C PHE A 108 2.92 -8.88 -0.76
N MET A 109 2.29 -7.69 -0.84
CA MET A 109 2.81 -6.57 -1.64
C MET A 109 4.20 -6.13 -1.16
N GLY A 110 4.35 -6.05 0.16
CA GLY A 110 5.61 -5.79 0.82
C GLY A 110 6.74 -6.68 0.31
N MET A 111 6.46 -7.99 0.23
CA MET A 111 7.40 -9.02 -0.22
C MET A 111 7.72 -8.88 -1.71
N ILE A 112 6.72 -8.59 -2.55
CA ILE A 112 6.94 -8.37 -3.99
C ILE A 112 7.88 -7.18 -4.19
N PHE A 113 7.57 -6.03 -3.59
CA PHE A 113 8.39 -4.82 -3.76
C PHE A 113 9.80 -5.02 -3.20
N GLY A 114 9.91 -5.66 -2.02
CA GLY A 114 11.21 -5.98 -1.42
C GLY A 114 12.04 -6.97 -2.25
N TRP A 115 11.40 -7.94 -2.90
CA TRP A 115 12.06 -8.86 -3.83
C TRP A 115 12.52 -8.13 -5.09
N VAL A 116 11.68 -7.29 -5.68
CA VAL A 116 12.03 -6.48 -6.88
C VAL A 116 13.21 -5.58 -6.55
N TYR A 117 13.15 -4.82 -5.45
CA TYR A 117 14.25 -3.98 -4.98
C TYR A 117 15.57 -4.76 -4.87
N ARG A 118 15.53 -5.95 -4.27
CA ARG A 118 16.71 -6.81 -4.14
C ARG A 118 17.25 -7.27 -5.49
N ARG A 119 16.38 -7.56 -6.45
CA ARG A 119 16.76 -8.09 -7.77
C ARG A 119 17.29 -7.00 -8.70
N THR A 120 16.75 -5.80 -8.61
CA THR A 120 17.10 -4.67 -9.47
C THR A 120 18.18 -3.77 -8.87
N ASN A 121 18.35 -3.80 -7.54
CA ASN A 121 19.23 -2.92 -6.78
C ASN A 121 19.00 -1.42 -7.08
N THR A 122 17.74 -1.06 -7.34
CA THR A 122 17.28 0.30 -7.60
C THR A 122 15.90 0.49 -6.99
N LEU A 123 15.58 1.73 -6.61
CA LEU A 123 14.25 2.13 -6.16
C LEU A 123 13.26 2.33 -7.32
N ILE A 124 13.75 2.48 -8.56
CA ILE A 124 12.89 2.69 -9.75
C ILE A 124 12.03 1.45 -10.02
N GLY A 125 12.64 0.25 -9.96
CA GLY A 125 11.94 -1.01 -10.17
C GLY A 125 10.74 -1.22 -9.23
N PRO A 126 10.93 -1.23 -7.90
CA PRO A 126 9.82 -1.37 -6.97
C PRO A 126 8.83 -0.21 -7.04
N ALA A 127 9.27 1.03 -7.25
CA ALA A 127 8.36 2.17 -7.38
C ALA A 127 7.46 2.06 -8.62
N PHE A 128 7.99 1.56 -9.74
CA PHE A 128 7.19 1.29 -10.94
C PHE A 128 6.18 0.16 -10.71
N VAL A 129 6.59 -0.93 -10.06
CA VAL A 129 5.70 -2.06 -9.76
C VAL A 129 4.60 -1.63 -8.79
N HIS A 130 4.95 -0.94 -7.71
CA HIS A 130 4.02 -0.39 -6.72
C HIS A 130 3.05 0.59 -7.40
N GLY A 131 3.56 1.59 -8.10
CA GLY A 131 2.75 2.57 -8.81
C GLY A 131 1.79 1.96 -9.83
N THR A 132 2.25 0.94 -10.58
CA THR A 132 1.40 0.22 -11.54
C THR A 132 0.28 -0.55 -10.84
N PHE A 133 0.57 -1.20 -9.70
CA PHE A 133 -0.44 -1.88 -8.89
C PHE A 133 -1.54 -0.90 -8.48
N ASN A 134 -1.15 0.25 -7.93
CA ASN A 134 -2.09 1.28 -7.50
C ASN A 134 -2.91 1.80 -8.68
N ALA A 135 -2.26 2.10 -9.81
CA ALA A 135 -2.94 2.57 -11.01
C ALA A 135 -3.99 1.58 -11.55
N VAL A 136 -3.68 0.27 -11.57
CA VAL A 136 -4.64 -0.77 -11.96
C VAL A 136 -5.84 -0.74 -11.02
N ILE A 137 -5.61 -0.78 -9.70
CA ILE A 137 -6.69 -0.81 -8.71
C ILE A 137 -7.58 0.44 -8.81
N PHE A 138 -6.97 1.63 -8.93
CA PHE A 138 -7.69 2.89 -9.11
C PHE A 138 -8.47 2.97 -10.42
N SER A 139 -8.05 2.23 -11.45
CA SER A 139 -8.72 2.24 -12.75
C SER A 139 -9.94 1.30 -12.84
N LEU A 140 -10.04 0.30 -11.95
CA LEU A 140 -11.11 -0.70 -11.97
C LEU A 140 -12.54 -0.12 -11.98
N PRO A 141 -12.87 0.96 -11.23
CA PRO A 141 -14.21 1.54 -11.27
C PRO A 141 -14.63 2.07 -12.66
N PHE A 142 -13.67 2.42 -13.53
CA PHE A 142 -13.94 2.94 -14.87
C PHE A 142 -14.19 1.85 -15.92
N TRP A 143 -14.06 0.58 -15.57
CA TRP A 143 -14.21 -0.56 -16.50
C TRP A 143 -15.61 -1.18 -16.48
N ASN A 144 -16.55 -0.54 -15.78
CA ASN A 144 -17.97 -0.88 -15.77
C ASN A 144 -18.75 -0.05 -16.79
#